data_AF-A0A6C0E241-F1
#
_entry.id   AF-A0A6C0E241-F1
#
_cell.length_a   1.000
_cell.length_b   1.000
_cell.length_c   1.000
_cell.angle_alpha   90.00
_cell.angle_beta   90.00
_cell.angle_gamma   90.00
#
_symmetry.space_group_name_H-M   'P 1'
#
loop_
_entity.id
_entity.type
_entity.pdbx_description
1 polymer ?
#
loop_
_entity_poly.entity_id
_entity_poly.type
_entity_poly.pdbx_seq_one_letter_code
_entity_poly.pdbx_strand_id
1 'polypeptide(L)'
;MDSMVTECTNAKLATFSFDHLTYINQIFGDLSVRQIIHEVYKKKRYAFGVEETGDEFEHSHHHFVIDKKTKQVVCSAAQGYQNIYINKNDNLCQSYSLLTYFGIPINPDQKQRQMDMIALYRRIISNKQFIKKIDDIIDHPSNKEYWQDSTHEEGRGHILMNKDHILKKINDVLNEWENYGYWYFIGEGKCPVTQKKKQQKKQQKRTFGGNHKTIKTKKSVKKRTRMKY
;
A
#
# COMPACT_ATOMS: atom_id res chain seq x y z
N MET A 1 -3.55 3.99 -27.71
CA MET A 1 -4.49 4.11 -26.60
C MET A 1 -3.74 4.78 -25.46
N ASP A 2 -3.95 6.07 -25.28
CA ASP A 2 -3.39 6.80 -24.13
C ASP A 2 -4.06 6.28 -22.86
N SER A 3 -3.30 5.54 -22.05
CA SER A 3 -3.69 5.20 -20.69
C SER A 3 -3.78 6.50 -19.91
N MET A 4 -4.99 6.96 -19.60
CA MET A 4 -5.17 8.03 -18.62
C MET A 4 -4.68 7.49 -17.28
N VAL A 5 -3.45 7.83 -16.92
CA VAL A 5 -2.89 7.57 -15.59
C VAL A 5 -3.82 8.25 -14.59
N THR A 6 -4.64 7.44 -13.92
CA THR A 6 -5.59 7.90 -12.91
C THR A 6 -4.83 8.69 -11.85
N GLU A 7 -5.17 9.97 -11.66
CA GLU A 7 -4.48 10.83 -10.71
C GLU A 7 -4.61 10.26 -9.28
N CYS A 8 -3.46 10.04 -8.63
CA CYS A 8 -3.34 9.65 -7.23
C CYS A 8 -3.76 10.83 -6.34
N THR A 9 -4.69 10.58 -5.41
CA THR A 9 -5.02 11.54 -4.34
C THR A 9 -5.00 10.84 -2.98
N ASN A 10 -4.73 11.56 -1.90
CA ASN A 10 -4.71 10.96 -0.56
C ASN A 10 -6.07 10.39 -0.14
N ALA A 11 -7.17 10.98 -0.61
CA ALA A 11 -8.51 10.42 -0.40
C ALA A 11 -8.66 9.04 -1.07
N LYS A 12 -8.20 8.90 -2.32
CA LYS A 12 -8.15 7.60 -3.00
C LYS A 12 -7.25 6.60 -2.28
N LEU A 13 -6.11 7.04 -1.73
CA LEU A 13 -5.23 6.15 -0.95
C LEU A 13 -5.90 5.67 0.34
N ALA A 14 -6.68 6.52 1.01
CA ALA A 14 -7.44 6.13 2.20
C ALA A 14 -8.53 5.11 1.87
N THR A 15 -9.31 5.33 0.80
CA THR A 15 -10.30 4.34 0.34
C THR A 15 -9.61 3.02 -0.04
N PHE A 16 -8.54 3.12 -0.84
CA PHE A 16 -7.74 1.96 -1.24
C PHE A 16 -7.21 1.18 -0.03
N SER A 17 -6.76 1.83 1.04
CA SER A 17 -6.23 1.12 2.20
C SER A 17 -7.28 0.25 2.90
N PHE A 18 -8.52 0.74 2.98
CA PHE A 18 -9.64 0.00 3.56
C PHE A 18 -10.10 -1.16 2.66
N ASP A 19 -10.17 -0.92 1.35
CA ASP A 19 -10.51 -1.97 0.39
C ASP A 19 -9.41 -3.05 0.31
N HIS A 20 -8.14 -2.64 0.34
CA HIS A 20 -6.99 -3.55 0.37
C HIS A 20 -6.98 -4.38 1.65
N LEU A 21 -7.26 -3.78 2.80
CA LEU A 21 -7.39 -4.51 4.06
C LEU A 21 -8.47 -5.60 3.96
N THR A 22 -9.64 -5.23 3.44
CA THR A 22 -10.82 -6.08 3.35
C THR A 22 -10.68 -7.23 2.35
N TYR A 23 -10.23 -6.93 1.12
CA TYR A 23 -10.29 -7.89 0.00
C TYR A 23 -8.93 -8.53 -0.32
N ILE A 24 -7.82 -7.93 0.07
CA ILE A 24 -6.48 -8.48 -0.18
C ILE A 24 -5.89 -9.04 1.11
N ASN A 25 -5.68 -8.21 2.14
CA ASN A 25 -4.99 -8.67 3.35
C ASN A 25 -5.77 -9.73 4.11
N GLN A 26 -7.06 -9.51 4.37
CA GLN A 26 -7.89 -10.48 5.09
C GLN A 26 -8.00 -11.80 4.30
N ILE A 27 -8.45 -11.75 3.04
CA ILE A 27 -8.72 -12.97 2.25
C ILE A 27 -7.44 -13.78 1.99
N PHE A 28 -6.31 -13.15 1.64
CA PHE A 28 -5.06 -13.89 1.37
C PHE A 28 -4.19 -14.10 2.63
N GLY A 29 -4.56 -13.47 3.74
CA GLY A 29 -4.06 -13.76 5.08
C GLY A 29 -4.79 -14.93 5.76
N ASP A 30 -6.01 -15.22 5.32
CA ASP A 30 -6.86 -16.29 5.85
C ASP A 30 -6.20 -17.68 5.75
N LEU A 31 -6.27 -18.45 6.83
CA LEU A 31 -5.66 -19.78 6.92
C LEU A 31 -6.32 -20.78 5.97
N SER A 32 -7.64 -20.75 5.83
CA SER A 32 -8.40 -21.63 4.96
C SER A 32 -8.07 -21.34 3.49
N VAL A 33 -7.99 -20.07 3.11
CA VAL A 33 -7.56 -19.67 1.76
C VAL A 33 -6.12 -20.09 1.49
N ARG A 34 -5.20 -19.90 2.46
CA ARG A 34 -3.81 -20.36 2.33
C ARG A 34 -3.70 -21.87 2.20
N GLN A 35 -4.54 -22.63 2.90
CA GLN A 35 -4.63 -24.07 2.73
C GLN A 35 -5.07 -24.43 1.31
N ILE A 36 -6.10 -23.77 0.78
CA ILE A 36 -6.55 -23.97 -0.60
C ILE A 36 -5.41 -23.67 -1.60
N ILE A 37 -4.68 -22.56 -1.42
CA ILE A 37 -3.50 -22.23 -2.24
C ILE A 37 -2.47 -23.36 -2.16
N HIS A 38 -2.21 -23.89 -0.96
CA HIS A 38 -1.28 -25.00 -0.77
C HIS A 38 -1.72 -26.27 -1.52
N GLU A 39 -2.99 -26.63 -1.43
CA GLU A 39 -3.56 -27.81 -2.08
C GLU A 39 -3.56 -27.71 -3.61
N VAL A 40 -3.82 -26.52 -4.15
CA VAL A 40 -3.87 -26.27 -5.60
C VAL A 40 -2.47 -26.25 -6.20
N TYR A 41 -1.53 -25.54 -5.60
CA TYR A 41 -0.20 -25.32 -6.18
C TYR A 41 0.87 -26.31 -5.71
N LYS A 42 0.63 -27.03 -4.61
CA LYS A 42 1.43 -28.16 -4.11
C LYS A 42 2.94 -27.89 -4.05
N LYS A 43 3.35 -26.67 -3.67
CA LYS A 43 4.78 -26.34 -3.51
C LYS A 43 5.34 -27.14 -2.33
N LYS A 44 6.29 -28.03 -2.63
CA LYS A 44 6.88 -28.96 -1.65
C LYS A 44 7.89 -28.31 -0.72
N ARG A 45 8.48 -27.17 -1.12
CA ARG A 45 9.54 -26.52 -0.35
C ARG A 45 9.03 -25.78 0.88
N TYR A 46 7.86 -25.15 0.78
CA TYR A 46 7.38 -24.23 1.81
C TYR A 46 6.06 -24.70 2.43
N ALA A 47 5.87 -24.38 3.70
CA ALA A 47 4.59 -24.45 4.41
C ALA A 47 4.22 -23.03 4.87
N PHE A 48 2.93 -22.69 4.86
CA PHE A 48 2.46 -21.44 5.46
C PHE A 48 2.49 -21.55 6.98
N GLY A 49 2.85 -20.45 7.64
CA GLY A 49 2.74 -20.27 9.08
C GLY A 49 2.11 -18.92 9.39
N VAL A 50 1.42 -18.86 10.52
CA VAL A 50 0.83 -17.65 11.09
C VAL A 50 1.09 -17.68 12.59
N GLU A 51 1.53 -16.56 13.12
CA GLU A 51 1.69 -16.33 14.56
C GLU A 51 0.97 -15.03 14.93
N GLU A 52 0.33 -15.00 16.10
CA GLU A 52 -0.19 -13.75 16.66
C GLU A 52 0.99 -12.86 17.04
N THR A 53 0.90 -11.57 16.69
CA THR A 53 1.89 -10.58 17.06
C THR A 53 1.53 -9.90 18.38
N GLY A 54 2.53 -9.36 19.08
CA GLY A 54 2.32 -8.52 20.25
C GLY A 54 1.83 -7.11 19.90
N ASP A 55 1.70 -6.28 20.92
CA ASP A 55 1.23 -4.88 20.85
C ASP A 55 1.99 -4.05 19.80
N GLU A 56 3.26 -4.39 19.55
CA GLU A 56 4.13 -3.71 18.60
C GLU A 56 3.70 -3.82 17.12
N PHE A 57 2.77 -4.74 16.82
CA PHE A 57 2.12 -4.86 15.51
C PHE A 57 0.59 -4.92 15.65
N GLU A 58 0.03 -4.21 16.64
CA GLU A 58 -1.42 -4.01 16.82
C GLU A 58 -2.23 -5.31 16.97
N HIS A 59 -1.67 -6.35 17.62
CA HIS A 59 -2.29 -7.68 17.71
C HIS A 59 -2.67 -8.28 16.35
N SER A 60 -1.92 -7.92 15.30
CA SER A 60 -2.11 -8.45 13.96
C SER A 60 -1.57 -9.88 13.84
N HIS A 61 -1.77 -10.47 12.67
CA HIS A 61 -1.26 -11.80 12.35
C HIS A 61 0.04 -11.67 11.53
N HIS A 62 1.12 -12.28 11.99
CA HIS A 62 2.37 -12.36 11.27
C HIS A 62 2.35 -13.56 10.31
N HIS A 63 2.21 -13.28 9.01
CA HIS A 63 2.27 -14.32 7.98
C HIS A 63 3.70 -14.57 7.50
N PHE A 64 4.14 -15.82 7.57
CA PHE A 64 5.46 -16.26 7.10
C PHE A 64 5.36 -17.60 6.37
N VAL A 65 6.50 -18.08 5.88
CA VAL A 65 6.64 -19.46 5.42
C VAL A 65 7.77 -20.18 6.12
N ILE A 66 7.63 -21.49 6.29
CA ILE A 66 8.67 -22.38 6.82
C ILE A 66 9.28 -23.13 5.65
N ASP A 67 10.59 -23.04 5.45
CA ASP A 67 11.32 -23.90 4.52
C ASP A 67 11.35 -25.32 5.10
N LYS A 68 10.65 -26.26 4.48
CA LYS A 68 10.51 -27.63 4.97
C LYS A 68 11.83 -28.40 4.97
N LYS A 69 12.83 -27.97 4.18
CA LYS A 69 14.16 -28.58 4.12
C LYS A 69 15.04 -28.10 5.26
N THR A 70 15.12 -26.78 5.48
CA THR A 70 16.01 -26.20 6.50
C THR A 70 15.34 -26.01 7.86
N LYS A 71 14.00 -26.13 7.92
CA LYS A 71 13.16 -25.82 9.08
C LYS A 71 13.20 -24.36 9.52
N GLN A 72 13.75 -23.47 8.69
CA GLN A 72 13.84 -22.06 9.01
C GLN A 72 12.56 -21.32 8.64
N VAL A 73 12.19 -20.37 9.49
CA VAL A 73 11.17 -19.36 9.20
C VAL A 73 11.75 -18.35 8.22
N VAL A 74 11.01 -18.07 7.15
CA VAL A 74 11.32 -17.05 6.14
C VAL A 74 10.27 -15.95 6.23
N CYS A 75 10.70 -14.79 6.72
CA CYS A 75 9.90 -13.60 6.93
C CYS A 75 10.51 -12.39 6.21
N SER A 76 9.69 -11.61 5.52
CA SER A 76 10.12 -10.40 4.80
C SER A 76 10.70 -9.32 5.70
N ALA A 77 10.22 -9.19 6.94
CA ALA A 77 10.76 -8.23 7.90
C ALA A 77 12.17 -8.64 8.35
N ALA A 78 12.37 -9.92 8.71
CA ALA A 78 13.69 -10.45 9.07
C ALA A 78 14.70 -10.38 7.91
N GLN A 79 14.23 -10.46 6.67
CA GLN A 79 15.05 -10.31 5.46
C GLN A 79 15.28 -8.86 5.05
N GLY A 80 14.72 -7.88 5.78
CA GLY A 80 14.85 -6.45 5.49
C GLY A 80 14.07 -5.96 4.27
N TYR A 81 13.21 -6.80 3.68
CA TYR A 81 12.34 -6.39 2.58
C TYR A 81 11.18 -5.54 3.09
N GLN A 82 10.57 -5.95 4.20
CA GLN A 82 9.48 -5.21 4.84
C GLN A 82 10.04 -4.33 5.96
N ASN A 83 9.75 -3.04 5.93
CA ASN A 83 10.28 -2.12 6.94
C ASN A 83 9.34 -0.94 7.21
N ILE A 84 8.56 -1.07 8.29
CA ILE A 84 7.58 -0.06 8.72
C ILE A 84 8.22 1.26 9.19
N TYR A 85 9.50 1.25 9.58
CA TYR A 85 10.21 2.47 9.96
C TYR A 85 10.60 3.33 8.74
N ILE A 86 10.70 2.73 7.55
CA ILE A 86 10.97 3.44 6.29
C ILE A 86 9.67 3.67 5.51
N ASN A 87 8.81 2.66 5.45
CA ASN A 87 7.56 2.64 4.72
C ASN A 87 6.42 2.40 5.70
N LYS A 88 5.79 3.47 6.20
CA LYS A 88 4.92 3.41 7.39
C LYS A 88 3.81 2.37 7.33
N ASN A 89 3.26 2.16 6.14
CA ASN A 89 2.16 1.23 5.94
C ASN A 89 2.59 -0.10 5.32
N ASP A 90 3.89 -0.45 5.28
CA ASP A 90 4.39 -1.70 4.72
C ASP A 90 4.05 -2.89 5.64
N ASN A 91 2.76 -3.20 5.69
CA ASN A 91 2.12 -4.28 6.46
C ASN A 91 1.72 -5.45 5.54
N LEU A 92 2.49 -5.67 4.47
CA LEU A 92 2.22 -6.64 3.39
C LEU A 92 2.77 -8.05 3.67
N CYS A 93 2.91 -8.47 4.94
CA CYS A 93 3.52 -9.77 5.31
C CYS A 93 2.83 -10.96 4.62
N GLN A 94 1.50 -10.91 4.46
CA GLN A 94 0.74 -11.93 3.75
C GLN A 94 1.15 -12.00 2.26
N SER A 95 1.37 -10.87 1.61
CA SER A 95 1.79 -10.79 0.20
C SER A 95 3.22 -11.27 0.00
N TYR A 96 4.13 -10.87 0.89
CA TYR A 96 5.52 -11.31 0.84
C TYR A 96 5.65 -12.82 1.07
N SER A 97 4.94 -13.37 2.06
CA SER A 97 4.96 -14.81 2.31
C SER A 97 4.43 -15.62 1.12
N LEU A 98 3.48 -15.07 0.35
CA LEU A 98 3.04 -15.67 -0.91
C LEU A 98 4.12 -15.60 -2.00
N LEU A 99 4.80 -14.48 -2.22
CA LEU A 99 5.94 -14.42 -3.16
C LEU A 99 6.97 -15.51 -2.85
N THR A 100 7.37 -15.61 -1.58
CA THR A 100 8.32 -16.63 -1.11
C THR A 100 7.79 -18.05 -1.31
N TYR A 101 6.53 -18.33 -0.96
CA TYR A 101 5.90 -19.64 -1.17
C TYR A 101 5.95 -20.07 -2.64
N PHE A 102 5.72 -19.13 -3.56
CA PHE A 102 5.77 -19.38 -5.00
C PHE A 102 7.19 -19.38 -5.58
N GLY A 103 8.22 -19.09 -4.77
CA GLY A 103 9.61 -18.99 -5.21
C GLY A 103 9.88 -17.80 -6.12
N ILE A 104 9.08 -16.73 -6.00
CA ILE A 104 9.27 -15.49 -6.74
C ILE A 104 10.28 -14.63 -5.97
N PRO A 105 11.43 -14.25 -6.56
CA PRO A 105 12.38 -13.37 -5.89
C PRO A 105 11.75 -12.01 -5.57
N ILE A 106 11.99 -11.49 -4.36
CA ILE A 106 11.49 -10.17 -3.96
C ILE A 106 12.36 -9.10 -4.61
N ASN A 107 11.76 -8.29 -5.48
CA ASN A 107 12.47 -7.22 -6.18
C ASN A 107 12.95 -6.13 -5.19
N PRO A 108 14.20 -5.62 -5.29
CA PRO A 108 14.67 -4.54 -4.43
C PRO A 108 13.90 -3.22 -4.65
N ASP A 109 13.39 -2.97 -5.85
CA ASP A 109 12.53 -1.81 -6.11
C ASP A 109 11.15 -2.00 -5.46
N GLN A 110 10.73 -1.00 -4.68
CA GLN A 110 9.51 -1.09 -3.87
C GLN A 110 8.23 -1.06 -4.71
N LYS A 111 8.23 -0.38 -5.85
CA LYS A 111 7.07 -0.38 -6.74
C LYS A 111 7.01 -1.73 -7.46
N GLN A 112 8.12 -2.18 -8.02
CA GLN A 112 8.18 -3.42 -8.79
C GLN A 112 7.78 -4.63 -7.97
N ARG A 113 8.24 -4.76 -6.71
CA ARG A 113 7.80 -5.88 -5.86
C ARG A 113 6.29 -5.90 -5.64
N GLN A 114 5.64 -4.73 -5.54
CA GLN A 114 4.19 -4.66 -5.40
C GLN A 114 3.50 -5.06 -6.70
N MET A 115 4.07 -4.69 -7.86
CA MET A 115 3.59 -5.20 -9.16
C MET A 115 3.72 -6.73 -9.24
N ASP A 116 4.80 -7.30 -8.71
CA ASP A 116 5.00 -8.76 -8.66
C ASP A 116 3.95 -9.43 -7.74
N MET A 117 3.59 -8.79 -6.62
CA MET A 117 2.49 -9.25 -5.75
C MET A 117 1.14 -9.21 -6.49
N ILE A 118 0.83 -8.10 -7.17
CA ILE A 118 -0.41 -7.95 -7.96
C ILE A 118 -0.49 -9.03 -9.04
N ALA A 119 0.60 -9.26 -9.77
CA ALA A 119 0.67 -10.31 -10.78
C ALA A 119 0.46 -11.71 -10.17
N LEU A 120 1.00 -11.95 -8.98
CA LEU A 120 0.77 -13.20 -8.25
C LEU A 120 -0.72 -13.36 -7.87
N TYR A 121 -1.37 -12.34 -7.32
CA TYR A 121 -2.79 -12.39 -6.98
C TYR A 121 -3.66 -12.66 -8.20
N ARG A 122 -3.44 -11.94 -9.31
CA ARG A 122 -4.12 -12.18 -10.59
C ARG A 122 -3.94 -13.62 -11.07
N ARG A 123 -2.75 -14.20 -10.89
CA ARG A 123 -2.48 -15.62 -11.22
C ARG A 123 -3.23 -16.59 -10.31
N ILE A 124 -3.40 -16.26 -9.03
CA ILE A 124 -4.13 -17.10 -8.07
C ILE A 124 -5.62 -17.09 -8.42
N ILE A 125 -6.24 -15.92 -8.57
CA ILE A 125 -7.68 -15.78 -8.83
C ILE A 125 -8.11 -16.18 -10.25
N SER A 126 -7.17 -16.31 -11.19
CA SER A 126 -7.46 -16.87 -12.52
C SER A 126 -7.37 -18.41 -12.57
N ASN A 127 -6.91 -19.07 -11.50
CA ASN A 127 -6.82 -20.52 -11.46
C ASN A 127 -8.19 -21.14 -11.17
N LYS A 128 -8.74 -21.89 -12.14
CA LYS A 128 -10.05 -22.54 -12.04
C LYS A 128 -10.19 -23.49 -10.84
N GLN A 129 -9.11 -24.20 -10.44
CA GLN A 129 -9.17 -25.09 -9.28
C GLN A 129 -9.19 -24.33 -7.96
N PHE A 130 -8.44 -23.22 -7.88
CA PHE A 130 -8.52 -22.31 -6.74
C PHE A 130 -9.93 -21.72 -6.62
N ILE A 131 -10.49 -21.21 -7.72
CA ILE A 131 -11.85 -20.67 -7.75
C ILE A 131 -12.90 -21.72 -7.40
N LYS A 132 -12.75 -22.96 -7.84
CA LYS A 132 -13.67 -24.02 -7.44
C LYS A 132 -13.57 -24.34 -5.94
N LYS A 133 -12.37 -24.30 -5.36
CA LYS A 133 -12.18 -24.62 -3.94
C LYS A 133 -12.57 -23.46 -3.02
N ILE A 134 -12.49 -22.22 -3.47
CA ILE A 134 -12.94 -21.08 -2.65
C ILE A 134 -14.45 -21.08 -2.46
N ASP A 135 -15.21 -21.73 -3.37
CA ASP A 135 -16.64 -21.99 -3.17
C ASP A 135 -16.91 -22.78 -1.88
N ASP A 136 -16.00 -23.67 -1.47
CA ASP A 136 -16.14 -24.44 -0.23
C ASP A 136 -16.15 -23.51 1.01
N ILE A 137 -15.51 -22.33 0.94
CA ILE A 137 -15.58 -21.30 1.99
C ILE A 137 -16.84 -20.46 1.83
N ILE A 138 -17.10 -19.98 0.62
CA ILE A 138 -18.14 -18.99 0.32
C ILE A 138 -19.55 -19.57 0.50
N ASP A 139 -19.77 -20.79 0.01
CA ASP A 139 -21.09 -21.41 -0.01
C ASP A 139 -21.41 -22.17 1.29
N HIS A 140 -20.45 -22.27 2.23
CA HIS A 140 -20.67 -22.95 3.49
C HIS A 140 -21.67 -22.18 4.37
N PRO A 141 -22.78 -22.79 4.82
CA PRO A 141 -23.86 -22.06 5.52
C PRO A 141 -23.42 -21.32 6.79
N SER A 142 -22.40 -21.82 7.49
CA SER A 142 -21.84 -21.18 8.70
C SER A 142 -20.91 -19.99 8.41
N ASN A 143 -20.53 -19.77 7.15
CA ASN A 143 -19.55 -18.76 6.76
C ASN A 143 -20.17 -17.47 6.24
N LYS A 144 -21.49 -17.27 6.42
CA LYS A 144 -22.20 -16.06 5.94
C LYS A 144 -21.63 -14.75 6.49
N GLU A 145 -20.92 -14.81 7.61
CA GLU A 145 -20.31 -13.69 8.33
C GLU A 145 -18.81 -13.93 8.55
N TYR A 146 -18.17 -14.73 7.69
CA TYR A 146 -16.80 -15.19 7.92
C TYR A 146 -15.74 -14.08 7.77
N TRP A 147 -15.94 -13.18 6.81
CA TRP A 147 -15.00 -12.09 6.51
C TRP A 147 -15.62 -10.74 6.83
N GLN A 148 -14.89 -9.93 7.59
CA GLN A 148 -15.34 -8.61 8.03
C GLN A 148 -15.27 -7.59 6.90
N ASP A 149 -16.21 -6.66 6.89
CA ASP A 149 -16.18 -5.52 5.98
C ASP A 149 -15.51 -4.33 6.67
N SER A 150 -14.28 -4.02 6.24
CA SER A 150 -13.50 -2.89 6.74
C SER A 150 -13.39 -1.77 5.69
N THR A 151 -14.27 -1.70 4.68
CA THR A 151 -14.18 -0.67 3.63
C THR A 151 -14.48 0.76 4.12
N HIS A 152 -14.86 0.91 5.38
CA HIS A 152 -15.19 2.18 6.04
C HIS A 152 -14.61 2.23 7.45
N GLU A 153 -14.25 3.43 7.93
CA GLU A 153 -13.68 3.66 9.27
C GLU A 153 -14.53 3.10 10.41
N GLU A 154 -15.85 3.08 10.25
CA GLU A 154 -16.75 2.56 11.29
C GLU A 154 -16.85 1.03 11.29
N GLY A 155 -16.31 0.34 10.29
CA GLY A 155 -16.15 -1.11 10.21
C GLY A 155 -17.31 -1.92 10.80
N ARG A 156 -18.53 -1.76 10.27
CA ARG A 156 -19.70 -2.48 10.78
C ARG A 156 -20.21 -3.48 9.75
N GLY A 157 -19.97 -4.76 10.02
CA GLY A 157 -20.59 -5.87 9.31
C GLY A 157 -19.61 -6.82 8.64
N HIS A 158 -20.14 -7.60 7.71
CA HIS A 158 -19.46 -8.66 7.01
C HIS A 158 -19.59 -8.45 5.51
N ILE A 159 -18.59 -8.87 4.74
CA ILE A 159 -18.67 -8.74 3.30
C ILE A 159 -19.80 -9.62 2.76
N LEU A 160 -20.34 -9.26 1.60
CA LEU A 160 -21.26 -10.12 0.88
C LEU A 160 -20.54 -11.40 0.44
N MET A 161 -20.86 -12.53 1.09
CA MET A 161 -20.31 -13.86 0.79
C MET A 161 -20.88 -14.42 -0.53
N ASN A 162 -20.49 -13.77 -1.62
CA ASN A 162 -20.84 -14.13 -2.98
C ASN A 162 -19.57 -14.11 -3.84
N LYS A 163 -19.28 -15.22 -4.53
CA LYS A 163 -18.06 -15.39 -5.31
C LYS A 163 -17.86 -14.28 -6.34
N ASP A 164 -18.86 -13.99 -7.16
CA ASP A 164 -18.69 -13.02 -8.25
C ASP A 164 -18.46 -11.61 -7.70
N HIS A 165 -19.14 -11.25 -6.60
CA HIS A 165 -18.90 -10.01 -5.89
C HIS A 165 -17.47 -9.91 -5.35
N ILE A 166 -17.03 -10.93 -4.61
CA ILE A 166 -15.69 -10.97 -3.99
C ILE A 166 -14.59 -10.92 -5.07
N LEU A 167 -14.71 -11.72 -6.13
CA LEU A 167 -13.73 -11.72 -7.22
C LEU A 167 -13.71 -10.40 -7.97
N LYS A 168 -14.87 -9.76 -8.17
CA LYS A 168 -14.92 -8.43 -8.76
C LYS A 168 -14.20 -7.42 -7.86
N LYS A 169 -14.48 -7.42 -6.55
CA LYS A 169 -13.85 -6.51 -5.59
C LYS A 169 -12.33 -6.72 -5.51
N ILE A 170 -11.86 -7.96 -5.46
CA ILE A 170 -10.42 -8.26 -5.54
C ILE A 170 -9.82 -7.65 -6.81
N ASN A 171 -10.43 -7.86 -7.98
CA ASN A 171 -9.91 -7.30 -9.23
C ASN A 171 -9.91 -5.76 -9.24
N ASP A 172 -10.97 -5.12 -8.74
CA ASP A 172 -11.05 -3.67 -8.62
C ASP A 172 -9.89 -3.14 -7.76
N VAL A 173 -9.66 -3.73 -6.58
CA VAL A 173 -8.57 -3.34 -5.67
C VAL A 173 -7.20 -3.58 -6.28
N LEU A 174 -6.98 -4.70 -7.00
CA LEU A 174 -5.72 -4.96 -7.69
C LEU A 174 -5.45 -3.91 -8.79
N ASN A 175 -6.49 -3.47 -9.50
CA ASN A 175 -6.37 -2.41 -10.50
C ASN A 175 -6.03 -1.06 -9.85
N GLU A 176 -6.66 -0.72 -8.72
CA GLU A 176 -6.32 0.48 -7.96
C GLU A 176 -4.88 0.43 -7.43
N TRP A 177 -4.48 -0.73 -6.89
CA TRP A 177 -3.12 -0.96 -6.40
C TRP A 177 -2.08 -0.71 -7.49
N GLU A 178 -2.29 -1.28 -8.68
CA GLU A 178 -1.42 -1.14 -9.85
C GLU A 178 -1.34 0.33 -10.32
N ASN A 179 -2.48 1.02 -10.35
CA ASN A 179 -2.59 2.37 -10.89
C ASN A 179 -1.99 3.44 -9.95
N TYR A 180 -2.32 3.38 -8.66
CA TYR A 180 -1.90 4.40 -7.69
C TYR A 180 -1.71 3.89 -6.26
N GLY A 181 -2.38 2.81 -5.86
CA GLY A 181 -2.44 2.34 -4.48
C GLY A 181 -1.06 1.96 -3.92
N TYR A 182 -0.10 1.64 -4.78
CA TYR A 182 1.26 1.31 -4.36
C TYR A 182 1.96 2.44 -3.59
N TRP A 183 1.52 3.70 -3.77
CA TRP A 183 2.00 4.84 -2.99
C TRP A 183 1.59 4.79 -1.52
N TYR A 184 0.51 4.08 -1.18
CA TYR A 184 0.10 3.88 0.21
C TYR A 184 1.18 3.13 1.00
N PHE A 185 1.88 2.19 0.35
CA PHE A 185 2.88 1.32 0.97
C PHE A 185 4.32 1.85 0.88
N ILE A 186 4.53 3.05 0.35
CA ILE A 186 5.88 3.61 0.13
C ILE A 186 6.05 4.89 0.95
N GLY A 187 7.14 4.97 1.71
CA GLY A 187 7.49 6.13 2.52
C GLY A 187 6.38 6.50 3.52
N GLU A 188 5.82 7.69 3.35
CA GLU A 188 4.78 8.25 4.23
C GLU A 188 3.35 7.82 3.87
N GLY A 189 3.17 6.98 2.86
CA GLY A 189 1.83 6.54 2.42
C GLY A 189 0.99 7.66 1.79
N LYS A 190 1.64 8.58 1.07
CA LYS A 190 1.01 9.75 0.46
C LYS A 190 1.30 9.80 -1.02
N CYS A 191 0.34 10.32 -1.79
CA CYS A 191 0.57 10.56 -3.20
C CYS A 191 1.73 11.56 -3.40
N PRO A 192 2.58 11.35 -4.41
CA PRO A 192 3.65 12.30 -4.71
C PRO A 192 3.02 13.64 -5.10
N VAL A 193 3.45 14.72 -4.44
CA VAL A 193 2.97 16.06 -4.79
C VAL A 193 3.47 16.39 -6.20
N THR A 194 2.58 16.40 -7.18
CA THR A 194 2.91 16.82 -8.55
C THR A 194 3.52 18.22 -8.48
N GLN A 195 4.77 18.36 -8.92
CA GLN A 195 5.55 19.60 -8.83
C GLN A 195 5.01 20.76 -9.70
N LYS A 196 3.75 20.72 -10.17
CA LYS A 196 3.13 21.80 -10.94
C LYS A 196 2.93 23.09 -10.11
N LYS A 197 2.88 23.02 -8.77
CA LYS A 197 2.73 24.22 -7.90
C LYS A 197 4.04 24.95 -7.56
N LYS A 198 5.23 24.36 -7.77
CA LYS A 198 6.50 25.06 -7.51
C LYS A 198 6.87 26.06 -8.61
N GLN A 199 6.44 25.85 -9.86
CA GLN A 199 6.66 26.81 -10.95
C GLN A 199 5.69 28.00 -10.89
N GLN A 200 4.42 27.80 -10.51
CA GLN A 200 3.48 28.92 -10.34
C GLN A 200 3.85 29.85 -9.16
N LYS A 201 4.36 29.32 -8.04
CA LYS A 201 4.90 30.17 -6.95
C LYS A 201 6.20 30.90 -7.32
N LYS A 202 7.01 30.37 -8.24
CA LYS A 202 8.20 31.07 -8.78
C LYS A 202 7.84 32.14 -9.81
N GLN A 203 6.77 31.97 -10.59
CA GLN A 203 6.25 33.00 -11.49
C GLN A 203 5.54 34.14 -10.75
N GLN A 204 4.72 33.85 -9.72
CA GLN A 204 4.11 34.91 -8.90
C GLN A 204 5.11 35.75 -8.10
N LYS A 205 6.23 35.15 -7.64
CA LYS A 205 7.33 35.93 -7.02
C LYS A 205 8.14 36.77 -8.01
N ARG A 206 8.09 36.46 -9.31
CA ARG A 206 8.74 37.27 -10.37
C ARG A 206 7.85 38.42 -10.86
N THR A 207 6.53 38.29 -10.78
CA THR A 207 5.59 39.36 -11.17
C THR A 207 5.37 40.42 -10.09
N PHE A 208 5.67 40.15 -8.81
CA PHE A 208 5.54 41.13 -7.72
C PHE A 208 6.88 41.77 -7.27
N GLY A 209 7.99 41.47 -7.96
CA GLY A 209 9.33 41.98 -7.62
C GLY A 209 9.83 43.12 -8.52
N GLY A 210 8.95 43.87 -9.17
CA GLY A 210 9.31 44.92 -10.13
C GLY A 210 8.87 46.32 -9.72
N ASN A 211 9.86 47.15 -9.35
CA ASN A 211 9.85 48.62 -9.33
C ASN A 211 8.94 49.37 -8.34
N HIS A 212 9.46 49.60 -7.13
CA HIS A 212 9.27 50.90 -6.48
C HIS A 212 10.58 51.70 -6.52
N LYS A 213 10.70 52.55 -7.55
CA LYS A 213 11.68 53.65 -7.56
C LYS A 213 11.33 54.62 -6.44
N THR A 214 12.12 54.62 -5.37
CA THR A 214 12.08 55.66 -4.35
C THR A 214 12.85 56.88 -4.88
N ILE A 215 12.12 57.96 -5.17
CA ILE A 215 12.70 59.26 -5.48
C ILE A 215 13.29 59.83 -4.18
N LYS A 216 14.62 59.85 -4.05
CA LYS A 216 15.32 60.58 -2.98
C LYS A 216 15.65 61.99 -3.47
N THR A 217 14.86 62.97 -3.04
CA THR A 217 15.18 64.40 -3.17
C THR A 217 16.39 64.75 -2.29
N LYS A 218 17.43 65.29 -2.92
CA LYS A 218 18.60 65.89 -2.28
C LYS A 218 18.18 67.19 -1.58
N LYS A 219 18.42 67.31 -0.27
CA LYS A 219 18.54 68.59 0.44
C LYS A 219 19.90 68.67 1.11
N SER A 220 20.72 69.58 0.59
CA SER A 220 21.96 70.07 1.16
C SER A 220 21.68 70.99 2.35
N VAL A 221 22.28 70.73 3.52
CA VAL A 221 22.40 71.74 4.58
C VAL A 221 23.82 71.72 5.15
N LYS A 222 24.36 72.93 5.26
CA LYS A 222 25.74 73.31 5.60
C LYS A 222 26.09 73.07 7.07
N LYS A 223 27.38 72.76 7.28
CA LYS A 223 28.19 72.90 8.50
C LYS A 223 27.86 74.14 9.34
N ARG A 224 27.78 73.99 10.66
CA ARG A 224 28.19 75.05 11.61
C ARG A 224 28.72 74.46 12.92
N THR A 225 29.97 74.79 13.19
CA THR A 225 30.76 74.54 14.40
C THR A 225 30.43 75.60 15.46
N ARG A 226 30.36 75.22 16.75
CA ARG A 226 30.69 76.06 17.94
C ARG A 226 30.62 75.16 19.19
N MET A 227 31.75 74.79 19.79
CA MET A 227 32.56 75.46 20.84
C MET A 227 32.01 75.28 22.26
N LYS A 228 32.95 74.85 23.11
CA LYS A 228 32.87 74.51 24.53
C LYS A 228 32.45 75.69 25.41
N TYR A 229 31.77 75.38 26.50
CA TYR A 229 32.03 75.95 27.82
C TYR A 229 32.17 74.80 28.81
#